data_AF-A0A521C3B7-F1
#
_entry.id   AF-A0A521C3B7-F1
#
_cell.length_a   1.000
_cell.length_b   1.000
_cell.length_c   1.000
_cell.angle_alpha   90.00
_cell.angle_beta   90.00
_cell.angle_gamma   90.00
#
_symmetry.space_group_name_H-M   'P 1'
#
loop_
_entity.id
_entity.type
_entity.pdbx_description
1 polymer ?
#
loop_
_entity_poly.entity_id
_entity_poly.type
_entity_poly.pdbx_seq_one_letter_code
_entity_poly.pdbx_strand_id
1 'polypeptide(L)'
;MKKIVLSLALASCFYSNAQTLLSESFEGATFPPTGWTKSNTNALRAWDLTSSVFSGTSASSIELKTRFTIAGNNSATIDWVSGANTANLVSPAFSLAGATSPTLSFKVKVGWGYMISLNKGNLLAQISTDGGTNWTTLWNEDSEAGFTDDGDGNVDTDFYNTVTVQKSLSTYIGQANVKVRFQYVANDADAVSIDDVQVIANGTLGTSEALKTKADNISVYPNPTKGEISIKTDKKIKSTSVIDVSGKTLSTNNSGTPDISSLPKGVYLLKVDFSDGTSKTEKVIKQ
;
A
#
# COMPACT_ATOMS: atom_id res chain seq x y z
N MET A 1 32.08 22.59 41.47
CA MET A 1 32.25 21.62 40.36
C MET A 1 30.91 21.47 39.66
N LYS A 2 30.82 21.81 38.37
CA LYS A 2 29.58 21.93 37.59
C LYS A 2 28.94 20.55 37.38
N LYS A 3 27.64 20.42 37.69
CA LYS A 3 26.84 19.22 37.37
C LYS A 3 26.49 19.25 35.89
N ILE A 4 27.06 18.34 35.10
CA ILE A 4 26.66 18.08 33.72
C ILE A 4 25.50 17.09 33.77
N VAL A 5 24.30 17.55 33.42
CA VAL A 5 23.13 16.69 33.23
C VAL A 5 23.20 16.14 31.81
N LEU A 6 23.56 14.87 31.67
CA LEU A 6 23.56 14.17 30.39
C LEU A 6 22.14 13.65 30.12
N SER A 7 21.33 14.45 29.43
CA SER A 7 20.05 14.00 28.89
C SER A 7 20.30 13.04 27.73
N LEU A 8 20.23 11.73 27.99
CA LEU A 8 20.12 10.71 26.95
C LEU A 8 18.76 10.88 26.25
N ALA A 9 18.75 11.54 25.10
CA ALA A 9 17.66 11.43 24.16
C ALA A 9 17.66 10.00 23.61
N LEU A 10 16.72 9.17 24.07
CA LEU A 10 16.48 7.86 23.50
C LEU A 10 15.88 8.08 22.10
N ALA A 11 16.72 8.11 21.07
CA ALA A 11 16.27 8.02 19.69
C ALA A 11 15.74 6.60 19.46
N SER A 12 14.47 6.38 19.79
CA SER A 12 13.73 5.20 19.34
C SER A 12 13.55 5.35 17.84
N CYS A 13 14.45 4.74 17.07
CA CYS A 13 14.24 4.50 15.64
C CYS A 13 13.06 3.54 15.51
N PHE A 14 11.85 4.11 15.41
CA PHE A 14 10.67 3.35 15.05
C PHE A 14 10.73 3.08 13.55
N TYR A 15 10.96 1.82 13.19
CA TYR A 15 10.80 1.37 11.82
C TYR A 15 9.29 1.38 11.50
N SER A 16 8.83 2.37 10.74
CA SER A 16 7.50 2.35 10.14
C SER A 16 7.54 1.42 8.92
N ASN A 17 6.91 0.25 9.01
CA ASN A 17 6.72 -0.58 7.81
C ASN A 17 5.67 0.08 6.91
N ALA A 18 5.92 0.13 5.60
CA ALA A 18 4.91 0.59 4.65
C ALA A 18 3.68 -0.33 4.68
N GLN A 19 2.49 0.26 4.71
CA GLN A 19 1.20 -0.42 4.61
C GLN A 19 0.64 -0.25 3.20
N THR A 20 0.35 -1.36 2.53
CA THR A 20 -0.36 -1.36 1.25
C THR A 20 -1.87 -1.33 1.51
N LEU A 21 -2.53 -0.26 1.07
CA LEU A 21 -3.97 -0.02 1.26
C LEU A 21 -4.80 -0.42 0.02
N LEU A 22 -4.17 -0.35 -1.15
CA LEU A 22 -4.70 -0.82 -2.43
C LEU A 22 -3.52 -1.34 -3.24
N SER A 23 -3.71 -2.45 -3.96
CA SER A 23 -2.72 -2.97 -4.89
C SER A 23 -3.42 -3.74 -5.99
N GLU A 24 -3.11 -3.44 -7.23
CA GLU A 24 -3.61 -4.13 -8.41
C GLU A 24 -2.53 -4.11 -9.51
N SER A 25 -2.18 -5.30 -10.00
CA SER A 25 -1.19 -5.47 -11.08
C SER A 25 -1.82 -6.00 -12.38
N PHE A 26 -3.14 -6.22 -12.40
CA PHE A 26 -3.91 -6.70 -13.55
C PHE A 26 -3.50 -8.04 -14.17
N GLU A 27 -2.65 -8.81 -13.48
CA GLU A 27 -2.19 -10.13 -13.95
C GLU A 27 -3.25 -11.25 -13.80
N GLY A 28 -4.37 -10.96 -13.13
CA GLY A 28 -5.47 -11.92 -12.96
C GLY A 28 -6.17 -12.24 -14.29
N ALA A 29 -6.77 -13.43 -14.38
CA ALA A 29 -7.47 -13.88 -15.59
C ALA A 29 -8.85 -13.23 -15.81
N THR A 30 -9.36 -12.47 -14.85
CA THR A 30 -10.70 -11.88 -14.86
C THR A 30 -10.63 -10.35 -14.83
N PHE A 31 -11.41 -9.68 -15.68
CA PHE A 31 -11.51 -8.22 -15.70
C PHE A 31 -12.97 -7.71 -15.65
N PRO A 32 -13.29 -6.71 -14.81
CA PRO A 32 -12.41 -6.05 -13.85
C PRO A 32 -11.98 -7.01 -12.72
N PRO A 33 -10.82 -6.77 -12.07
CA PRO A 33 -10.40 -7.58 -10.93
C PRO A 33 -11.42 -7.54 -9.78
N THR A 34 -11.35 -8.49 -8.85
CA THR A 34 -12.30 -8.58 -7.73
C THR A 34 -12.43 -7.26 -6.98
N GLY A 35 -13.67 -6.77 -6.84
CA GLY A 35 -13.99 -5.52 -6.14
C GLY A 35 -13.83 -4.25 -6.98
N TRP A 36 -13.15 -4.32 -8.12
CA TRP A 36 -13.14 -3.25 -9.11
C TRP A 36 -14.44 -3.27 -9.93
N THR A 37 -14.81 -2.10 -10.46
CA THR A 37 -15.96 -1.95 -11.35
C THR A 37 -15.58 -1.14 -12.58
N LYS A 38 -16.25 -1.40 -13.70
CA LYS A 38 -16.04 -0.65 -14.95
C LYS A 38 -17.36 -0.16 -15.54
N SER A 39 -17.30 0.95 -16.28
CA SER A 39 -18.42 1.49 -17.07
C SER A 39 -17.87 2.19 -18.30
N ASN A 40 -18.68 2.32 -19.35
CA ASN A 40 -18.32 2.96 -20.60
C ASN A 40 -19.57 3.42 -21.36
N THR A 41 -19.48 4.54 -22.07
CA THR A 41 -20.58 5.01 -22.95
C THR A 41 -20.52 4.35 -24.33
N ASN A 42 -19.33 4.07 -24.86
CA ASN A 42 -19.15 3.33 -26.10
C ASN A 42 -19.02 1.83 -25.80
N ALA A 43 -20.04 1.04 -26.15
CA ALA A 43 -20.12 -0.39 -25.83
C ALA A 43 -18.95 -1.23 -26.38
N LEU A 44 -18.25 -0.77 -27.42
CA LEU A 44 -17.11 -1.46 -28.03
C LEU A 44 -15.76 -1.04 -27.44
N ARG A 45 -15.76 -0.09 -26.50
CA ARG A 45 -14.55 0.51 -25.90
C ARG A 45 -14.70 0.63 -24.40
N ALA A 46 -14.56 -0.51 -23.73
CA ALA A 46 -14.46 -0.59 -22.28
C ALA A 46 -13.00 -0.80 -21.87
N TRP A 47 -12.68 -0.48 -20.61
CA TRP A 47 -11.47 -0.98 -19.97
C TRP A 47 -11.46 -2.51 -20.02
N ASP A 48 -10.34 -3.11 -20.41
CA ASP A 48 -10.09 -4.55 -20.30
C ASP A 48 -8.59 -4.85 -20.21
N LEU A 49 -8.21 -6.13 -20.12
CA LEU A 49 -6.81 -6.54 -20.17
C LEU A 49 -6.24 -6.37 -21.57
N THR A 50 -4.96 -6.02 -21.67
CA THR A 50 -4.24 -5.98 -22.96
C THR A 50 -4.33 -7.30 -23.73
N SER A 51 -4.31 -8.44 -23.04
CA SER A 51 -4.51 -9.75 -23.69
C SER A 51 -5.92 -9.97 -24.25
N SER A 52 -6.94 -9.31 -23.70
CA SER A 52 -8.32 -9.37 -24.21
C SER A 52 -8.51 -8.40 -25.38
N VAL A 53 -8.11 -7.14 -25.19
CA VAL A 53 -8.28 -6.06 -26.17
C VAL A 53 -7.49 -6.36 -27.44
N PHE A 54 -6.25 -6.86 -27.31
CA PHE A 54 -5.35 -7.17 -28.41
C PHE A 54 -5.15 -8.69 -28.57
N SER A 55 -6.23 -9.47 -28.45
CA SER A 55 -6.23 -10.94 -28.40
C SER A 55 -5.84 -11.67 -29.70
N GLY A 56 -5.69 -10.95 -30.82
CA GLY A 56 -5.37 -11.53 -32.12
C GLY A 56 -3.93 -12.06 -32.25
N THR A 57 -3.72 -12.95 -33.24
CA THR A 57 -2.41 -13.51 -33.59
C THR A 57 -1.73 -12.81 -34.77
N SER A 58 -2.37 -11.78 -35.33
CA SER A 58 -1.78 -10.98 -36.39
C SER A 58 -0.56 -10.21 -35.86
N ALA A 59 0.38 -9.86 -36.75
CA ALA A 59 1.55 -9.09 -36.36
C ALA A 59 1.16 -7.76 -35.67
N SER A 60 0.11 -7.09 -36.16
CA SER A 60 -0.40 -5.85 -35.54
C SER A 60 -1.01 -6.08 -34.16
N SER A 61 -1.79 -7.15 -33.97
CA SER A 61 -2.35 -7.49 -32.64
C SER A 61 -1.25 -7.80 -31.63
N ILE A 62 -0.21 -8.54 -32.04
CA ILE A 62 0.92 -8.89 -31.17
C ILE A 62 1.72 -7.64 -30.81
N GLU A 63 1.95 -6.77 -31.80
CA GLU A 63 2.67 -5.52 -31.62
C GLU A 63 1.92 -4.59 -30.65
N LEU A 64 0.62 -4.33 -30.87
CA LEU A 64 -0.20 -3.52 -29.97
C LEU A 64 -0.25 -4.08 -28.54
N LYS A 65 -0.42 -5.40 -28.40
CA LYS A 65 -0.37 -6.06 -27.09
C LYS A 65 0.98 -5.81 -26.40
N THR A 66 2.08 -5.95 -27.13
CA THR A 66 3.44 -5.75 -26.60
C THR A 66 3.67 -4.28 -26.25
N ARG A 67 3.22 -3.35 -27.10
CA ARG A 67 3.34 -1.91 -26.92
C ARG A 67 2.59 -1.42 -25.69
N PHE A 68 1.35 -1.87 -25.47
CA PHE A 68 0.51 -1.37 -24.38
C PHE A 68 0.59 -2.17 -23.08
N THR A 69 1.16 -3.37 -23.09
CA THR A 69 1.49 -4.07 -21.85
C THR A 69 2.68 -3.36 -21.18
N ILE A 70 2.52 -2.98 -19.92
CA ILE A 70 3.52 -2.22 -19.15
C ILE A 70 4.43 -3.18 -18.37
N ALA A 71 3.86 -4.13 -17.65
CA ALA A 71 4.59 -5.18 -16.96
C ALA A 71 3.84 -6.52 -17.07
N GLY A 72 4.54 -7.62 -16.78
CA GLY A 72 3.92 -8.94 -16.74
C GLY A 72 3.30 -9.36 -18.08
N ASN A 73 2.14 -9.99 -18.01
CA ASN A 73 1.38 -10.45 -19.16
C ASN A 73 0.24 -9.50 -19.54
N ASN A 74 -0.19 -8.65 -18.60
CA ASN A 74 -1.40 -7.87 -18.73
C ASN A 74 -1.28 -6.49 -18.09
N SER A 75 -1.91 -5.50 -18.73
CA SER A 75 -2.21 -4.21 -18.10
C SER A 75 -3.68 -3.89 -18.34
N ALA A 76 -4.26 -2.97 -17.56
CA ALA A 76 -5.58 -2.44 -17.87
C ALA A 76 -5.45 -1.45 -19.02
N THR A 77 -6.25 -1.60 -20.07
CA THR A 77 -6.14 -0.80 -21.30
C THR A 77 -7.50 -0.47 -21.91
N ILE A 78 -7.50 0.54 -22.76
CA ILE A 78 -8.56 0.88 -23.70
C ILE A 78 -7.87 1.05 -25.06
N ASP A 79 -8.46 0.49 -26.11
CA ASP A 79 -8.00 0.66 -27.50
C ASP A 79 -8.46 1.99 -28.10
N TRP A 80 -7.84 2.40 -29.21
CA TRP A 80 -8.24 3.56 -30.00
C TRP A 80 -9.74 3.56 -30.26
N VAL A 81 -10.38 4.71 -30.07
CA VAL A 81 -11.82 4.90 -30.27
C VAL A 81 -12.09 5.83 -31.43
N SER A 82 -12.93 5.41 -32.38
CA SER A 82 -13.47 6.29 -33.45
C SER A 82 -14.75 6.99 -32.99
N GLY A 83 -14.62 8.00 -32.12
CA GLY A 83 -15.74 8.80 -31.61
C GLY A 83 -15.79 8.90 -30.09
N ALA A 84 -16.94 9.35 -29.57
CA ALA A 84 -17.08 9.68 -28.16
C ALA A 84 -17.04 8.45 -27.24
N ASN A 85 -16.26 8.52 -26.17
CA ASN A 85 -16.28 7.54 -25.08
C ASN A 85 -16.02 8.22 -23.74
N THR A 86 -16.75 7.80 -22.71
CA THR A 86 -16.39 8.04 -21.31
C THR A 86 -16.38 6.70 -20.63
N ALA A 87 -15.19 6.24 -20.24
CA ALA A 87 -14.98 4.93 -19.63
C ALA A 87 -14.27 5.06 -18.28
N ASN A 88 -14.81 4.40 -17.26
CA ASN A 88 -14.30 4.44 -15.90
C ASN A 88 -13.84 3.04 -15.49
N LEU A 89 -12.70 2.97 -14.82
CA LEU A 89 -12.26 1.82 -14.02
C LEU A 89 -12.11 2.29 -12.58
N VAL A 90 -12.90 1.72 -11.68
CA VAL A 90 -13.07 2.20 -10.30
C VAL A 90 -12.61 1.13 -9.32
N SER A 91 -11.74 1.50 -8.39
CA SER A 91 -11.22 0.63 -7.35
C SER A 91 -12.30 0.18 -6.36
N PRO A 92 -12.07 -0.94 -5.62
CA PRO A 92 -12.79 -1.16 -4.37
C PRO A 92 -12.55 0.01 -3.40
N ALA A 93 -13.43 0.12 -2.40
CA ALA A 93 -13.25 1.09 -1.33
C ALA A 93 -12.10 0.66 -0.41
N PHE A 94 -11.30 1.63 0.02
CA PHE A 94 -10.25 1.47 1.03
C PHE A 94 -10.28 2.64 2.01
N SER A 95 -9.55 2.51 3.13
CA SER A 95 -9.51 3.52 4.19
C SER A 95 -8.16 4.20 4.25
N LEU A 96 -8.18 5.52 4.35
CA LEU A 96 -7.03 6.37 4.71
C LEU A 96 -7.06 6.78 6.19
N ALA A 97 -7.95 6.19 7.00
CA ALA A 97 -7.98 6.44 8.43
C ALA A 97 -6.72 5.91 9.11
N GLY A 98 -5.99 6.80 9.79
CA GLY A 98 -4.72 6.47 10.42
C GLY A 98 -3.53 6.36 9.46
N ALA A 99 -3.72 6.48 8.15
CA ALA A 99 -2.62 6.45 7.18
C ALA A 99 -1.63 7.60 7.42
N THR A 100 -0.32 7.34 7.28
CA THR A 100 0.70 8.40 7.32
C THR A 100 1.37 8.54 5.96
N SER A 101 1.41 9.76 5.42
CA SER A 101 1.94 10.05 4.07
C SER A 101 1.44 9.10 2.95
N PRO A 102 0.13 8.83 2.83
CA PRO A 102 -0.40 7.96 1.79
C PRO A 102 -0.10 8.53 0.40
N THR A 103 0.32 7.67 -0.53
CA THR A 103 0.66 8.00 -1.91
C THR A 103 -0.02 7.03 -2.86
N LEU A 104 -0.72 7.56 -3.86
CA LEU A 104 -1.15 6.82 -5.04
C LEU A 104 0.03 6.72 -6.00
N SER A 105 0.36 5.51 -6.44
CA SER A 105 1.37 5.23 -7.46
C SER A 105 0.76 4.34 -8.54
N PHE A 106 1.08 4.60 -9.80
CA PHE A 106 0.73 3.73 -10.93
C PHE A 106 1.66 4.01 -12.10
N LYS A 107 1.73 3.08 -13.05
CA LYS A 107 2.39 3.27 -14.34
C LYS A 107 1.35 3.52 -15.41
N VAL A 108 1.71 4.30 -16.43
CA VAL A 108 0.82 4.68 -17.51
C VAL A 108 1.57 4.75 -18.84
N LYS A 109 0.89 4.36 -19.92
CA LYS A 109 1.22 4.66 -21.32
C LYS A 109 0.01 5.33 -21.97
N VAL A 110 0.25 6.33 -22.80
CA VAL A 110 -0.76 6.98 -23.63
C VAL A 110 -0.19 7.14 -25.04
N GLY A 111 -1.04 7.14 -26.07
CA GLY A 111 -0.61 7.52 -27.41
C GLY A 111 -0.31 9.00 -27.50
N TRP A 112 0.97 9.35 -27.68
CA TRP A 112 1.45 10.74 -27.58
C TRP A 112 0.74 11.66 -28.58
N GLY A 113 0.68 11.29 -29.86
CA GLY A 113 0.07 12.11 -30.90
C GLY A 113 -1.37 12.51 -30.60
N TYR A 114 -2.26 11.54 -30.38
CA TYR A 114 -3.68 11.82 -30.21
C TYR A 114 -4.05 12.25 -28.78
N MET A 115 -3.38 11.73 -27.74
CA MET A 115 -3.71 12.10 -26.35
C MET A 115 -3.01 13.39 -25.92
N ILE A 116 -1.73 13.59 -26.26
CA ILE A 116 -0.92 14.73 -25.77
C ILE A 116 -0.90 15.86 -26.80
N SER A 117 -0.46 15.59 -28.03
CA SER A 117 -0.24 16.65 -29.03
C SER A 117 -1.54 17.23 -29.59
N LEU A 118 -2.47 16.37 -29.98
CA LEU A 118 -3.76 16.75 -30.54
C LEU A 118 -4.86 16.93 -29.48
N ASN A 119 -4.61 16.49 -28.25
CA ASN A 119 -5.55 16.51 -27.11
C ASN A 119 -6.98 16.08 -27.50
N LYS A 120 -7.09 14.88 -28.09
CA LYS A 120 -8.36 14.28 -28.54
C LYS A 120 -9.10 13.55 -27.42
N GLY A 121 -8.42 13.29 -26.32
CA GLY A 121 -8.98 12.62 -25.17
C GLY A 121 -8.18 12.91 -23.92
N ASN A 122 -8.72 12.52 -22.77
CA ASN A 122 -8.13 12.68 -21.47
C ASN A 122 -8.15 11.37 -20.69
N LEU A 123 -7.11 11.11 -19.91
CA LEU A 123 -7.00 10.02 -18.94
C LEU A 123 -6.74 10.59 -17.54
N LEU A 124 -7.80 10.64 -16.74
CA LEU A 124 -7.75 11.21 -15.40
C LEU A 124 -7.59 10.12 -14.34
N ALA A 125 -6.75 10.37 -13.33
CA ALA A 125 -6.84 9.64 -12.05
C ALA A 125 -7.55 10.54 -11.03
N GLN A 126 -8.61 10.02 -10.42
CA GLN A 126 -9.48 10.79 -9.54
C GLN A 126 -9.77 10.02 -8.26
N ILE A 127 -10.06 10.75 -7.19
CA ILE A 127 -10.38 10.20 -5.87
C ILE A 127 -11.79 10.60 -5.44
N SER A 128 -12.45 9.69 -4.75
CA SER A 128 -13.72 9.94 -4.07
C SER A 128 -13.56 9.61 -2.59
N THR A 129 -14.17 10.42 -1.72
CA THR A 129 -14.23 10.18 -0.26
C THR A 129 -15.63 9.82 0.22
N ASP A 130 -16.57 9.63 -0.69
CA ASP A 130 -17.99 9.38 -0.43
C ASP A 130 -18.51 8.15 -1.19
N GLY A 131 -17.65 7.14 -1.36
CA GLY A 131 -18.00 5.85 -1.96
C GLY A 131 -18.19 5.87 -3.48
N GLY A 132 -17.82 6.96 -4.15
CA GLY A 132 -17.87 7.13 -5.59
C GLY A 132 -18.96 8.08 -6.09
N THR A 133 -19.55 8.89 -5.21
CA THR A 133 -20.61 9.84 -5.57
C THR A 133 -20.02 11.10 -6.19
N ASN A 134 -19.03 11.70 -5.53
CA ASN A 134 -18.27 12.85 -6.02
C ASN A 134 -16.81 12.50 -6.23
N TRP A 135 -16.18 13.18 -7.20
CA TRP A 135 -14.83 12.88 -7.66
C TRP A 135 -13.98 14.14 -7.78
N THR A 136 -12.76 14.06 -7.25
CA THR A 136 -11.75 15.12 -7.35
C THR A 136 -10.57 14.60 -8.17
N THR A 137 -10.10 15.38 -9.13
CA THR A 137 -8.94 15.01 -9.96
C THR A 137 -7.64 15.09 -9.16
N LEU A 138 -6.90 13.98 -9.14
CA LEU A 138 -5.54 13.89 -8.58
C LEU A 138 -4.47 14.07 -9.65
N TRP A 139 -4.78 13.64 -10.87
CA TRP A 139 -3.86 13.59 -12.00
C TRP A 139 -4.61 13.69 -13.32
N ASN A 140 -3.96 14.36 -14.28
CA ASN A 140 -4.35 14.47 -15.68
C ASN A 140 -3.05 14.35 -16.51
N GLU A 141 -3.08 13.52 -17.53
CA GLU A 141 -2.00 13.26 -18.49
C GLU A 141 -1.45 14.53 -19.17
N ASP A 142 -2.30 15.52 -19.47
CA ASP A 142 -1.91 16.81 -20.09
C ASP A 142 -0.88 17.57 -19.24
N SER A 143 -0.85 17.31 -17.93
CA SER A 143 0.04 17.97 -16.97
C SER A 143 1.21 17.10 -16.51
N GLU A 144 1.28 15.85 -16.96
CA GLU A 144 2.33 14.93 -16.55
C GLU A 144 3.54 15.04 -17.47
N ALA A 145 4.70 15.24 -16.85
CA ALA A 145 5.95 15.22 -17.58
C ALA A 145 6.37 13.79 -17.92
N GLY A 146 7.15 13.63 -18.98
CA GLY A 146 7.84 12.39 -19.29
C GLY A 146 7.25 11.60 -20.45
N PHE A 147 6.11 11.98 -21.01
CA PHE A 147 5.70 11.47 -22.32
C PHE A 147 6.56 12.09 -23.43
N THR A 148 7.07 11.25 -24.35
CA THR A 148 8.07 11.66 -25.35
C THR A 148 7.57 11.45 -26.77
N ASP A 149 7.76 12.48 -27.60
CA ASP A 149 7.70 12.42 -29.06
C ASP A 149 9.03 11.85 -29.61
N ASP A 150 9.00 11.02 -30.66
CA ASP A 150 10.21 10.56 -31.34
C ASP A 150 10.74 11.55 -32.40
N GLY A 151 9.93 12.56 -32.74
CA GLY A 151 10.27 13.65 -33.63
C GLY A 151 10.33 13.25 -35.10
N ASP A 152 9.72 12.13 -35.51
CA ASP A 152 9.66 11.73 -36.91
C ASP A 152 8.60 12.52 -37.72
N GLY A 153 7.73 13.26 -37.01
CA GLY A 153 6.68 14.11 -37.58
C GLY A 153 5.43 13.33 -38.04
N ASN A 154 5.34 12.05 -37.69
CA ASN A 154 4.21 11.17 -37.99
C ASN A 154 3.53 10.71 -36.70
N VAL A 155 2.42 11.39 -36.39
CA VAL A 155 1.61 11.15 -35.19
C VAL A 155 1.08 9.71 -35.06
N ASP A 156 1.00 8.96 -36.16
CA ASP A 156 0.54 7.57 -36.15
C ASP A 156 1.66 6.58 -35.76
N THR A 157 2.93 7.02 -35.72
CA THR A 157 4.10 6.19 -35.37
C THR A 157 4.87 6.65 -34.14
N ASP A 158 4.40 7.69 -33.44
CA ASP A 158 5.05 8.25 -32.26
C ASP A 158 5.49 7.19 -31.24
N PHE A 159 6.58 7.46 -30.55
CA PHE A 159 7.09 6.56 -29.51
C PHE A 159 6.18 6.47 -28.28
N TYR A 160 6.04 5.25 -27.76
CA TYR A 160 5.22 4.96 -26.58
C TYR A 160 6.10 4.58 -25.40
N ASN A 161 6.21 5.47 -24.43
CA ASN A 161 7.01 5.25 -23.23
C ASN A 161 6.14 5.08 -21.98
N THR A 162 6.65 4.31 -21.02
CA THR A 162 6.01 4.17 -19.70
C THR A 162 6.38 5.35 -18.81
N VAL A 163 5.39 6.00 -18.23
CA VAL A 163 5.56 7.01 -17.16
C VAL A 163 5.11 6.42 -15.83
N THR A 164 5.85 6.68 -14.76
CA THR A 164 5.44 6.33 -13.39
C THR A 164 4.91 7.57 -12.69
N VAL A 165 3.64 7.54 -12.29
CA VAL A 165 2.93 8.65 -11.66
C VAL A 165 2.85 8.41 -10.16
N GLN A 166 3.15 9.45 -9.38
CA GLN A 166 2.99 9.44 -7.92
C GLN A 166 2.25 10.69 -7.46
N LYS A 167 1.15 10.52 -6.72
CA LYS A 167 0.36 11.62 -6.16
C LYS A 167 0.14 11.42 -4.66
N SER A 168 0.49 12.43 -3.87
CA SER A 168 0.23 12.45 -2.43
C SER A 168 -1.27 12.48 -2.17
N LEU A 169 -1.73 11.63 -1.27
CA LEU A 169 -3.11 11.59 -0.77
C LEU A 169 -3.23 12.17 0.64
N SER A 170 -2.20 12.90 1.11
CA SER A 170 -2.12 13.36 2.51
C SER A 170 -3.29 14.26 2.93
N THR A 171 -3.90 14.98 1.98
CA THR A 171 -5.11 15.80 2.22
C THR A 171 -6.36 14.99 2.53
N TYR A 172 -6.35 13.68 2.26
CA TYR A 172 -7.49 12.77 2.42
C TYR A 172 -7.30 11.81 3.62
N ILE A 173 -6.28 12.00 4.44
CA ILE A 173 -6.08 11.23 5.69
C ILE A 173 -7.31 11.37 6.58
N GLY A 174 -7.73 10.26 7.20
CA GLY A 174 -8.93 10.20 8.05
C GLY A 174 -10.19 9.76 7.33
N GLN A 175 -10.21 9.77 5.99
CA GLN A 175 -11.35 9.31 5.20
C GLN A 175 -11.42 7.78 5.19
N ALA A 176 -12.58 7.20 5.50
CA ALA A 176 -12.74 5.75 5.65
C ALA A 176 -13.32 5.04 4.40
N ASN A 177 -13.97 5.79 3.50
CA ASN A 177 -14.65 5.25 2.33
C ASN A 177 -14.09 5.89 1.04
N VAL A 178 -12.80 5.65 0.80
CA VAL A 178 -12.05 6.21 -0.31
C VAL A 178 -12.07 5.26 -1.51
N LYS A 179 -12.24 5.81 -2.71
CA LYS A 179 -12.04 5.08 -3.97
C LYS A 179 -11.15 5.89 -4.90
N VAL A 180 -10.40 5.21 -5.76
CA VAL A 180 -9.71 5.81 -6.91
C VAL A 180 -10.40 5.34 -8.18
N ARG A 181 -10.51 6.21 -9.19
CA ARG A 181 -10.90 5.83 -10.54
C ARG A 181 -9.91 6.35 -11.57
N PHE A 182 -9.78 5.58 -12.65
CA PHE A 182 -9.18 6.01 -13.89
C PHE A 182 -10.31 6.27 -14.89
N GLN A 183 -10.44 7.53 -15.33
CA GLN A 183 -11.49 7.96 -16.24
C GLN A 183 -10.85 8.35 -17.58
N TYR A 184 -11.23 7.62 -18.63
CA TYR A 184 -10.91 7.95 -20.00
C TYR A 184 -12.09 8.71 -20.62
N VAL A 185 -11.85 9.92 -21.13
CA VAL A 185 -12.84 10.72 -21.86
C VAL A 185 -12.26 11.08 -23.21
N ALA A 186 -12.83 10.61 -24.30
CA ALA A 186 -12.27 10.82 -25.62
C ALA A 186 -13.33 11.09 -26.68
N ASN A 187 -12.91 11.73 -27.76
CA ASN A 187 -13.62 11.73 -29.03
C ASN A 187 -12.61 11.61 -30.18
N ASP A 188 -12.48 10.40 -30.73
CA ASP A 188 -11.46 10.08 -31.74
C ASP A 188 -10.03 10.15 -31.20
N ALA A 189 -9.72 9.34 -30.18
CA ALA A 189 -8.45 9.39 -29.46
C ALA A 189 -7.80 8.00 -29.30
N ASP A 190 -6.50 8.02 -28.97
CA ASP A 190 -5.68 6.82 -28.90
C ASP A 190 -6.01 5.90 -27.74
N ALA A 191 -5.39 4.72 -27.82
CA ALA A 191 -5.29 3.78 -26.75
C ALA A 191 -4.46 4.31 -25.57
N VAL A 192 -4.80 3.80 -24.39
CA VAL A 192 -4.10 4.08 -23.13
C VAL A 192 -3.97 2.79 -22.33
N SER A 193 -2.95 2.69 -21.48
CA SER A 193 -2.83 1.61 -20.52
C SER A 193 -2.32 2.10 -19.17
N ILE A 194 -2.78 1.44 -18.11
CA ILE A 194 -2.31 1.65 -16.74
C ILE A 194 -1.95 0.30 -16.11
N ASP A 195 -1.00 0.35 -15.18
CA ASP A 195 -0.52 -0.84 -14.50
C ASP A 195 0.07 -0.53 -13.13
N ASP A 196 0.33 -1.56 -12.33
CA ASP A 196 0.95 -1.45 -11.00
C ASP A 196 0.28 -0.39 -10.10
N VAL A 197 -1.06 -0.38 -10.05
CA VAL A 197 -1.82 0.60 -9.27
C VAL A 197 -1.72 0.26 -7.79
N GLN A 198 -1.16 1.18 -7.00
CA GLN A 198 -0.95 1.00 -5.58
C GLN A 198 -1.29 2.25 -4.79
N VAL A 199 -1.87 2.06 -3.60
CA VAL A 199 -1.89 3.08 -2.56
C VAL A 199 -1.07 2.55 -1.39
N ILE A 200 0.06 3.19 -1.14
CA ILE A 200 0.95 2.85 -0.05
C ILE A 200 0.94 4.00 0.95
N ALA A 201 0.81 3.69 2.23
CA ALA A 201 1.04 4.62 3.32
C ALA A 201 2.24 4.16 4.14
N ASN A 202 2.94 5.08 4.78
CA ASN A 202 3.81 4.70 5.88
C ASN A 202 2.90 4.14 6.98
N GLY A 203 3.26 2.99 7.54
CA GLY A 203 2.51 2.38 8.61
C GLY A 203 2.45 3.33 9.79
N THR A 204 1.25 3.56 10.30
CA THR A 204 1.07 4.14 11.63
C THR A 204 1.77 3.22 12.63
N LEU A 205 2.52 3.79 13.57
CA LEU A 205 2.74 3.11 14.84
C LEU A 205 1.36 2.84 15.41
N GLY A 206 0.87 1.61 15.27
CA GLY A 206 -0.40 1.22 15.85
C GLY A 206 -0.36 1.55 17.34
N THR A 207 -1.20 2.47 17.79
CA THR A 207 -1.44 2.69 19.21
C THR A 207 -2.19 1.52 19.83
N SER A 208 -2.30 0.37 19.16
CA SER A 208 -2.75 -0.89 19.76
C SER A 208 -1.88 -1.29 20.97
N GLU A 209 -0.63 -0.83 21.07
CA GLU A 209 0.17 -0.95 22.30
C GLU A 209 -0.29 0.05 23.40
N ALA A 210 -0.76 1.25 23.04
CA ALA A 210 -1.26 2.26 23.98
C ALA A 210 -2.76 2.10 24.33
N LEU A 211 -3.48 1.27 23.59
CA LEU A 211 -4.88 0.92 23.78
C LEU A 211 -5.08 -0.57 24.11
N LYS A 212 -4.06 -1.24 24.70
CA LYS A 212 -4.31 -2.43 25.51
C LYS A 212 -5.20 -2.01 26.67
N THR A 213 -6.49 -2.09 26.38
CA THR A 213 -7.62 -2.07 27.27
C THR A 213 -7.26 -2.74 28.59
N LYS A 214 -7.76 -2.13 29.66
CA LYS A 214 -7.84 -2.55 31.07
C LYS A 214 -8.37 -3.99 31.33
N ALA A 215 -8.18 -4.95 30.41
CA ALA A 215 -8.82 -6.26 30.42
C ALA A 215 -7.86 -7.47 30.58
N ASP A 216 -6.53 -7.27 30.60
CA ASP A 216 -5.57 -8.33 30.95
C ASP A 216 -4.63 -7.83 32.06
N ASN A 217 -5.00 -8.08 33.32
CA ASN A 217 -4.32 -7.67 34.56
C ASN A 217 -2.94 -8.34 34.79
N ILE A 218 -2.08 -8.48 33.77
CA ILE A 218 -0.68 -8.88 34.01
C ILE A 218 0.18 -7.64 34.22
N SER A 219 0.98 -7.65 35.29
CA SER A 219 2.00 -6.66 35.59
C SER A 219 3.28 -7.35 36.04
N VAL A 220 4.42 -6.80 35.62
CA VAL A 220 5.76 -7.39 35.85
C VAL A 220 6.60 -6.41 36.65
N TYR A 221 7.13 -6.83 37.80
CA TYR A 221 7.88 -5.97 38.69
C TYR A 221 8.95 -6.72 39.52
N PRO A 222 10.01 -6.04 39.98
CA PRO A 222 10.38 -4.68 39.58
C PRO A 222 10.83 -4.65 38.11
N ASN A 223 10.55 -3.55 37.42
CA ASN A 223 11.06 -3.29 36.07
C ASN A 223 11.44 -1.81 35.98
N PRO A 224 12.72 -1.43 35.98
CA PRO A 224 13.90 -2.30 35.87
C PRO A 224 14.15 -3.25 37.06
N THR A 225 14.80 -4.39 36.81
CA THR A 225 15.15 -5.42 37.81
C THR A 225 16.67 -5.60 37.94
N LYS A 226 17.11 -6.10 39.10
CA LYS A 226 18.46 -6.63 39.32
C LYS A 226 18.59 -8.13 39.03
N GLY A 227 17.51 -8.80 38.66
CA GLY A 227 17.52 -10.23 38.31
C GLY A 227 16.15 -10.85 38.48
N GLU A 228 15.63 -10.85 39.70
CA GLU A 228 14.36 -11.48 40.04
C GLU A 228 13.17 -10.70 39.49
N ILE A 229 12.20 -11.43 38.93
CA ILE A 229 10.99 -10.86 38.33
C ILE A 229 9.77 -11.51 38.95
N SER A 230 8.86 -10.69 39.46
CA SER A 230 7.52 -11.08 39.89
C SER A 230 6.49 -10.74 38.82
N ILE A 231 5.52 -11.64 38.64
CA ILE A 231 4.41 -11.48 37.71
C ILE A 231 3.12 -11.49 38.53
N LYS A 232 2.36 -10.39 38.52
CA LYS A 232 1.02 -10.33 39.09
C LYS A 232 0.01 -10.47 37.96
N THR A 233 -0.87 -11.46 38.06
CA THR A 233 -1.88 -11.80 37.06
C THR A 233 -3.03 -12.54 37.71
N ASP A 234 -4.24 -12.41 37.16
CA ASP A 234 -5.42 -13.17 37.59
C ASP A 234 -5.50 -14.55 36.91
N LYS A 235 -4.65 -14.80 35.91
CA LYS A 235 -4.59 -16.05 35.11
C LYS A 235 -3.53 -17.01 35.64
N LYS A 236 -3.83 -18.31 35.68
CA LYS A 236 -2.88 -19.36 36.09
C LYS A 236 -1.75 -19.50 35.06
N ILE A 237 -0.52 -19.18 35.47
CA ILE A 237 0.68 -19.30 34.63
C ILE A 237 1.02 -20.78 34.41
N LYS A 238 1.24 -21.15 33.14
CA LYS A 238 1.73 -22.47 32.72
C LYS A 238 3.26 -22.47 32.66
N SER A 239 3.83 -21.50 31.96
CA SER A 239 5.28 -21.35 31.81
C SER A 239 5.67 -19.90 31.56
N THR A 240 6.92 -19.59 31.86
CA THR A 240 7.54 -18.30 31.55
C THR A 240 8.80 -18.53 30.75
N SER A 241 9.05 -17.72 29.72
CA SER A 241 10.27 -17.77 28.93
C SER A 241 10.90 -16.39 28.83
N VAL A 242 12.22 -16.33 28.98
CA VAL A 242 13.03 -15.13 28.74
C VAL A 242 13.66 -15.24 27.37
N ILE A 243 13.50 -14.20 26.56
CA ILE A 243 13.94 -14.16 25.17
C ILE A 243 14.85 -12.94 25.00
N ASP A 244 15.96 -13.10 24.29
CA ASP A 244 16.85 -11.99 23.95
C ASP A 244 16.35 -11.17 22.75
N VAL A 245 17.07 -10.09 22.43
CA VAL A 245 16.73 -9.20 21.31
C VAL A 245 16.83 -9.85 19.93
N SER A 246 17.48 -11.01 19.81
CA SER A 246 17.57 -11.78 18.57
C SER A 246 16.43 -12.80 18.41
N GLY A 247 15.54 -12.90 19.40
CA GLY A 247 14.45 -13.88 19.41
C GLY A 247 14.84 -15.25 19.98
N LYS A 248 16.07 -15.39 20.52
CA LYS A 248 16.52 -16.64 21.13
C LYS A 248 16.00 -16.76 22.56
N THR A 249 15.34 -17.87 22.86
CA THR A 249 14.93 -18.22 24.23
C THR A 249 16.18 -18.53 25.07
N LEU A 250 16.40 -17.72 26.10
CA LEU A 250 17.51 -17.85 27.04
C LEU A 250 17.16 -18.76 28.23
N SER A 251 15.91 -18.73 28.67
CA SER A 251 15.43 -19.61 29.75
C SER A 251 13.93 -19.87 29.63
N THR A 252 13.50 -21.02 30.15
CA THR A 252 12.09 -21.40 30.28
C THR A 252 11.89 -22.05 31.64
N ASN A 253 10.90 -21.57 32.40
CA ASN A 253 10.53 -22.11 33.71
C ASN A 253 9.06 -22.53 33.71
N ASN A 254 8.79 -23.73 34.22
CA ASN A 254 7.43 -24.23 34.42
C ASN A 254 6.94 -23.74 35.79
N SER A 255 6.12 -22.68 35.80
CA SER A 255 5.45 -22.07 36.97
C SER A 255 6.33 -21.39 38.05
N GLY A 256 7.62 -21.15 37.79
CA GLY A 256 8.52 -20.39 38.69
C GLY A 256 8.57 -18.89 38.38
N THR A 257 9.02 -18.08 39.35
CA THR A 257 9.40 -16.68 39.14
C THR A 257 10.60 -16.62 38.19
N PRO A 258 10.52 -15.91 37.05
CA PRO A 258 11.67 -15.75 36.17
C PRO A 258 12.82 -15.03 36.90
N ASP A 259 14.04 -15.55 36.76
CA ASP A 259 15.26 -14.89 37.21
C ASP A 259 16.21 -14.70 36.03
N ILE A 260 16.64 -13.44 35.87
CA ILE A 260 17.62 -13.00 34.87
C ILE A 260 18.87 -12.42 35.52
N SER A 261 19.13 -12.72 36.80
CA SER A 261 20.29 -12.25 37.57
C SER A 261 21.63 -12.58 36.91
N SER A 262 21.71 -13.75 36.26
CA SER A 262 22.89 -14.25 35.56
C SER A 262 23.10 -13.64 34.17
N LEU A 263 22.12 -12.90 33.65
CA LEU A 263 22.19 -12.30 32.32
C LEU A 263 22.88 -10.92 32.38
N PRO A 264 23.58 -10.51 31.30
CA PRO A 264 24.12 -9.16 31.19
C PRO A 264 23.06 -8.07 31.38
N LYS A 265 23.50 -6.84 31.71
CA LYS A 265 22.62 -5.68 31.71
C LYS A 265 22.08 -5.46 30.29
N GLY A 266 20.78 -5.30 30.15
CA GLY A 266 20.16 -5.28 28.83
C GLY A 266 18.64 -5.33 28.86
N VAL A 267 18.07 -5.37 27.65
CA VAL A 267 16.63 -5.51 27.42
C VAL A 267 16.33 -6.95 27.06
N TYR A 268 15.30 -7.50 27.70
CA TYR A 268 14.80 -8.85 27.49
C TYR A 268 13.29 -8.83 27.29
N LEU A 269 12.76 -9.88 26.65
CA LEU A 269 11.32 -10.12 26.55
C LEU A 269 10.95 -11.28 27.46
N LEU A 270 10.02 -11.04 28.37
CA LEU A 270 9.41 -12.06 29.22
C LEU A 270 8.09 -12.49 28.60
N LYS A 271 8.05 -13.69 28.05
CA LYS A 271 6.82 -14.34 27.58
C LYS A 271 6.22 -15.16 28.72
N VAL A 272 4.91 -15.01 28.94
CA VAL A 272 4.12 -15.74 29.92
C VAL A 272 3.04 -16.50 29.17
N ASP A 273 3.10 -17.83 29.20
CA ASP A 273 2.09 -18.71 28.66
C ASP A 273 1.14 -19.12 29.81
N PHE A 274 -0.16 -18.95 29.61
CA PHE A 274 -1.20 -19.27 30.58
C PHE A 274 -1.78 -20.66 30.36
N SER A 275 -2.41 -21.20 31.40
CA SER A 275 -3.01 -22.55 31.35
C SER A 275 -4.25 -22.61 30.44
N ASP A 276 -4.87 -21.47 30.14
CA ASP A 276 -6.01 -21.35 29.22
C ASP A 276 -5.61 -21.34 27.74
N GLY A 277 -4.30 -21.46 27.44
CA GLY A 277 -3.76 -21.44 26.09
C GLY A 277 -3.41 -20.05 25.57
N THR A 278 -3.75 -18.97 26.29
CA THR A 278 -3.34 -17.61 25.94
C THR A 278 -1.88 -17.34 26.34
N SER A 279 -1.24 -16.34 25.73
CA SER A 279 0.10 -15.90 26.13
C SER A 279 0.24 -14.38 26.06
N LYS A 280 1.13 -13.82 26.87
CA LYS A 280 1.44 -12.38 26.88
C LYS A 280 2.94 -12.16 27.02
N THR A 281 3.46 -11.14 26.35
CA THR A 281 4.88 -10.79 26.38
C THR A 281 5.07 -9.39 26.94
N GLU A 282 5.98 -9.25 27.90
CA GLU A 282 6.31 -8.00 28.57
C GLU A 282 7.81 -7.71 28.43
N LYS A 283 8.16 -6.44 28.19
CA LYS A 283 9.55 -6.00 28.11
C LYS A 283 10.13 -5.85 29.51
N VAL A 284 11.29 -6.44 29.79
CA VAL A 284 12.01 -6.33 31.07
C VAL A 284 13.40 -5.72 30.87
N ILE A 285 13.79 -4.81 31.76
CA ILE A 285 15.09 -4.13 31.73
C ILE A 285 15.93 -4.62 32.91
N LYS A 286 17.11 -5.22 32.63
CA LYS A 286 18.10 -5.65 33.62
C LYS A 286 19.15 -4.56 33.84
N GLN A 287 19.36 -4.18 35.10
CA GLN A 287 20.38 -3.23 35.54
C GLN A 287 21.49 -3.87 36.38
#